data_AF-A0A2H1WN40-F1
#
_entry.id   AF-A0A2H1WN40-F1
#
_cell.length_a   1.000
_cell.length_b   1.000
_cell.length_c   1.000
_cell.angle_alpha   90.00
_cell.angle_beta   90.00
_cell.angle_gamma   90.00
#
_symmetry.space_group_name_H-M   'P 1'
#
loop_
_entity.id
_entity.type
_entity.pdbx_description
1 polymer ?
#
loop_
_entity_poly.entity_id
_entity_poly.type
_entity_poly.pdbx_seq_one_letter_code
_entity_poly.pdbx_strand_id
1 'polypeptide(L)'
;SQSKYVFAQPHLSKFEYKCDIARVSMAWREQTEGSSGSSARSPASPPYMRWARSLHELLEDAEGVRLFRKYVSGAGGLHVDRLNFYFAVQGLRQEHEPAKIRQVVSAIYK
;
A
#
# COMPACT_ATOMS: atom_id res chain seq x y z
N SER A 1 35.02 -11.86 -27.73
CA SER A 1 34.42 -10.72 -27.02
C SER A 1 33.55 -11.25 -25.90
N GLN A 2 34.07 -11.34 -24.67
CA GLN A 2 33.35 -11.81 -23.49
C GLN A 2 33.59 -10.80 -22.37
N SER A 3 32.54 -10.09 -21.97
CA SER A 3 32.55 -9.11 -20.90
C SER A 3 32.38 -9.84 -19.57
N LYS A 4 33.36 -9.72 -18.69
CA LYS A 4 33.39 -10.30 -17.34
C LYS A 4 33.11 -9.18 -16.35
N TYR A 5 31.88 -9.11 -15.86
CA TYR A 5 31.53 -8.24 -14.73
C TYR A 5 31.78 -9.02 -13.44
N VAL A 6 32.84 -8.64 -12.72
CA VAL A 6 33.14 -9.12 -11.37
C VAL A 6 32.34 -8.28 -10.38
N PHE A 7 31.31 -8.89 -9.80
CA PHE A 7 30.53 -8.36 -8.69
C PHE A 7 31.34 -8.54 -7.40
N ALA A 8 32.03 -7.48 -6.96
CA ALA A 8 32.65 -7.44 -5.64
C ALA A 8 31.66 -6.84 -4.64
N GLN A 9 31.21 -7.65 -3.68
CA GLN A 9 30.54 -7.17 -2.46
C GLN A 9 31.57 -6.58 -1.50
N PRO A 10 31.40 -5.34 -1.00
CA PRO A 10 32.03 -4.91 0.23
C PRO A 10 31.09 -5.20 1.42
N HIS A 11 31.66 -5.88 2.40
CA HIS A 11 31.13 -6.11 3.73
C HIS A 11 30.98 -4.76 4.45
N LEU A 12 29.76 -4.28 4.64
CA LEU A 12 29.50 -3.04 5.38
C LEU A 12 29.26 -3.32 6.86
N SER A 13 30.23 -2.90 7.67
CA SER A 13 30.18 -2.78 9.12
C SER A 13 29.15 -1.71 9.54
N LYS A 14 28.48 -1.98 10.66
CA LYS A 14 27.17 -1.43 11.04
C LYS A 14 27.18 0.02 11.58
N PHE A 15 28.16 0.86 11.23
CA PHE A 15 28.35 2.17 11.89
C PHE A 15 28.38 3.42 10.97
N GLU A 16 28.40 3.29 9.64
CA GLU A 16 28.48 4.47 8.74
C GLU A 16 27.15 4.88 8.09
N TYR A 17 26.04 4.15 8.27
CA TYR A 17 24.75 4.46 7.62
C TYR A 17 23.98 5.66 8.19
N LYS A 18 24.45 6.29 9.28
CA LYS A 18 23.70 7.37 9.95
C LYS A 18 24.02 8.77 9.43
N CYS A 19 25.22 9.04 8.90
CA CYS A 19 25.60 10.39 8.44
C CYS A 19 25.07 10.73 7.05
N ASP A 20 24.94 9.76 6.15
CA ASP A 20 24.51 10.03 4.76
C ASP A 20 23.00 10.28 4.63
N ILE A 21 22.19 9.65 5.48
CA ILE A 21 20.73 9.92 5.53
C ILE A 21 20.46 11.39 5.88
N ALA A 22 21.29 11.99 6.74
CA ALA A 22 21.15 13.40 7.12
C ALA A 22 21.51 14.36 5.96
N ARG A 23 22.44 14.00 5.08
CA ARG A 23 22.81 14.84 3.92
C ARG A 23 21.80 14.72 2.78
N VAL A 24 21.32 13.51 2.49
CA VAL A 24 20.28 13.29 1.48
C VAL A 24 18.98 13.98 1.87
N SER A 25 18.63 14.00 3.16
CA SER A 25 17.40 14.63 3.64
C SER A 25 17.41 16.17 3.60
N MET A 26 18.58 16.82 3.56
CA MET A 26 18.67 18.27 3.35
C MET A 26 18.65 18.67 1.87
N ALA A 27 19.12 17.81 0.97
CA ALA A 27 19.17 18.11 -0.48
C ALA A 27 17.77 18.20 -1.15
N TRP A 28 16.72 17.66 -0.54
CA TRP A 28 15.34 17.81 -1.02
C TRP A 28 14.64 19.07 -0.49
N ARG A 29 15.29 19.88 0.36
CA ARG A 29 14.64 21.01 1.07
C ARG A 29 14.77 22.36 0.36
N GLU A 30 15.64 22.51 -0.64
CA GLU A 30 15.86 23.80 -1.30
C GLU A 30 15.45 23.77 -2.77
N GLN A 31 14.15 23.84 -3.04
CA GLN A 31 13.69 24.41 -4.31
C GLN A 31 12.32 25.03 -4.14
N THR A 32 12.18 26.25 -4.69
CA THR A 32 10.97 27.08 -4.82
C THR A 32 10.71 28.09 -3.68
N GLU A 33 11.51 29.15 -3.65
CA GLU A 33 10.99 30.46 -3.27
C GLU A 33 10.09 30.97 -4.41
N GLY A 34 8.78 31.02 -4.16
CA GLY A 34 7.82 31.52 -5.14
C GLY A 34 6.37 31.37 -4.72
N SER A 35 5.81 32.45 -4.18
CA SER A 35 4.39 32.79 -4.18
C SER A 35 3.47 32.24 -3.08
N SER A 36 2.99 33.20 -2.27
CA SER A 36 1.72 33.28 -1.54
C SER A 36 1.07 32.02 -0.98
N GLY A 37 1.10 31.94 0.36
CA GLY A 37 -0.08 31.64 1.16
C GLY A 37 -0.71 30.26 0.98
N SER A 38 -0.14 29.24 1.62
CA SER A 38 -0.91 28.19 2.31
C SER A 38 0.02 27.37 3.20
N SER A 39 -0.44 27.12 4.43
CA SER A 39 0.23 26.33 5.46
C SER A 39 0.88 25.05 4.89
N ALA A 40 2.21 24.99 4.90
CA ALA A 40 2.97 23.81 4.55
C ALA A 40 2.74 22.73 5.61
N ARG A 41 1.62 22.01 5.49
CA ARG A 41 1.41 20.76 6.20
C ARG A 41 2.52 19.81 5.74
N SER A 42 3.29 19.26 6.68
CA SER A 42 4.31 18.24 6.43
C SER A 42 3.82 17.23 5.38
N PRO A 43 4.67 16.80 4.42
CA PRO A 43 4.24 15.82 3.42
C PRO A 43 3.69 14.61 4.15
N ALA A 44 2.43 14.28 3.88
CA ALA A 44 1.79 13.13 4.46
C ALA A 44 2.66 11.89 4.19
N SER A 45 2.80 11.01 5.19
CA SER A 45 3.55 9.76 5.00
C SER A 45 3.08 9.03 3.74
N PRO A 46 3.99 8.44 2.95
CA PRO A 46 3.61 7.72 1.74
C PRO A 46 2.51 6.68 1.99
N PRO A 47 1.55 6.47 1.06
CA PRO A 47 0.39 5.60 1.28
C PRO A 47 0.74 4.18 1.73
N TYR A 48 1.82 3.61 1.18
CA TYR A 48 2.28 2.28 1.54
C TYR A 48 2.65 2.13 3.04
N MET A 49 3.10 3.21 3.70
CA MET A 49 3.36 3.16 5.14
C MET A 49 2.07 3.00 5.95
N ARG A 50 0.93 3.48 5.43
CA ARG A 50 -0.37 3.27 6.04
C ARG A 50 -0.87 1.85 5.82
N TRP A 51 -0.82 1.39 4.57
CA TRP A 51 -1.23 0.06 4.19
C TRP A 51 -0.47 -1.03 4.96
N ALA A 52 0.82 -0.82 5.25
CA ALA A 52 1.65 -1.75 6.01
C ALA A 52 1.24 -1.89 7.49
N ARG A 53 0.45 -0.96 8.05
CA ARG A 53 0.03 -1.04 9.46
C ARG A 53 -1.05 -2.07 9.70
N SER A 54 -1.99 -2.22 8.76
CA SER A 54 -3.07 -3.19 8.88
C SER A 54 -3.69 -3.51 7.52
N LEU A 55 -4.24 -4.71 7.40
CA LEU A 55 -5.03 -5.09 6.23
C LEU A 55 -6.23 -4.14 6.02
N HIS A 56 -6.82 -3.62 7.09
CA HIS A 56 -7.93 -2.68 7.00
C HIS A 56 -7.52 -1.38 6.30
N GLU A 57 -6.40 -0.76 6.71
CA GLU A 57 -5.89 0.46 6.08
C GLU A 57 -5.49 0.25 4.60
N LEU A 58 -5.10 -0.97 4.23
CA LEU A 58 -4.88 -1.34 2.83
C LEU A 58 -6.21 -1.45 2.06
N LEU A 59 -7.24 -2.05 2.66
CA LEU A 59 -8.52 -2.33 2.00
C LEU A 59 -9.50 -1.15 1.96
N GLU A 60 -9.26 -0.10 2.74
CA GLU A 60 -10.00 1.17 2.67
C GLU A 60 -9.50 2.10 1.55
N ASP A 61 -8.29 1.85 1.04
CA ASP A 61 -7.68 2.64 -0.04
C ASP A 61 -7.94 1.99 -1.39
N ALA A 62 -8.52 2.73 -2.34
CA ALA A 62 -8.85 2.21 -3.67
C ALA A 62 -7.61 1.67 -4.42
N GLU A 63 -6.46 2.35 -4.32
CA GLU A 63 -5.22 1.90 -4.93
C GLU A 63 -4.61 0.72 -4.18
N GLY A 64 -4.71 0.73 -2.84
CA GLY A 64 -4.36 -0.41 -2.00
C GLY A 64 -5.10 -1.69 -2.40
N VAL A 65 -6.43 -1.60 -2.57
CA VAL A 65 -7.27 -2.71 -3.04
C VAL A 65 -6.88 -3.17 -4.43
N ARG A 66 -6.64 -2.24 -5.37
CA ARG A 66 -6.25 -2.58 -6.75
C ARG A 66 -4.95 -3.38 -6.78
N LEU A 67 -3.94 -2.96 -6.03
CA LEU A 67 -2.66 -3.64 -5.93
C LEU A 67 -2.81 -5.00 -5.21
N PHE A 68 -3.58 -5.05 -4.14
CA PHE A 68 -3.81 -6.28 -3.38
C PHE A 68 -4.55 -7.33 -4.22
N ARG A 69 -5.56 -6.92 -4.99
CA ARG A 69 -6.25 -7.79 -5.98
C ARG A 69 -5.27 -8.40 -6.97
N LYS A 70 -4.36 -7.59 -7.53
CA LYS A 70 -3.32 -8.08 -8.45
C LYS A 70 -2.40 -9.10 -7.78
N TYR A 71 -2.01 -8.85 -6.54
CA TYR A 71 -1.17 -9.76 -5.75
C TYR A 71 -1.87 -11.11 -5.51
N VAL A 72 -3.10 -11.11 -5.00
CA VAL A 72 -3.82 -12.37 -4.68
C VAL A 72 -4.22 -13.15 -5.93
N SER A 73 -4.41 -12.48 -7.07
CA SER A 73 -4.68 -13.15 -8.35
C SER A 73 -3.52 -14.05 -8.78
N GLY A 74 -2.28 -13.68 -8.46
CA GLY A 74 -1.10 -14.51 -8.71
C GLY A 74 -0.90 -15.65 -7.71
N ALA A 75 -1.55 -15.58 -6.53
CA ALA A 75 -1.44 -16.58 -5.46
C ALA A 75 -2.44 -17.74 -5.61
N GLY A 76 -3.43 -17.62 -6.50
CA GLY A 76 -4.43 -18.66 -6.80
C GLY A 76 -5.87 -18.24 -6.47
N GLY A 77 -6.84 -18.96 -7.07
CA GLY A 77 -8.27 -18.61 -7.05
C GLY A 77 -8.87 -18.47 -5.64
N LEU A 78 -8.49 -19.35 -4.71
CA LEU A 78 -8.99 -19.32 -3.33
C LEU A 78 -8.71 -18.00 -2.59
N HIS A 79 -7.62 -17.30 -2.92
CA HIS A 79 -7.29 -16.02 -2.31
C HIS A 79 -8.14 -14.88 -2.89
N VAL A 80 -8.47 -14.96 -4.17
CA VAL A 80 -9.41 -14.04 -4.83
C VAL A 80 -10.81 -14.22 -4.24
N ASP A 81 -11.26 -15.46 -4.06
CA ASP A 81 -12.57 -15.76 -3.47
C ASP A 81 -12.66 -15.26 -2.03
N ARG A 82 -11.61 -15.47 -1.22
CA ARG A 82 -11.53 -14.93 0.15
C ARG A 82 -11.60 -13.40 0.18
N LEU A 83 -10.93 -12.73 -0.76
CA LEU A 83 -10.97 -11.27 -0.87
C LEU A 83 -12.37 -10.78 -1.29
N ASN A 84 -13.01 -11.46 -2.25
CA ASN A 84 -14.37 -11.17 -2.66
C ASN A 84 -15.37 -11.37 -1.52
N PHE A 85 -15.22 -12.46 -0.77
CA PHE A 85 -16.03 -12.74 0.43
C PHE A 85 -15.91 -11.63 1.47
N TYR A 86 -14.69 -11.15 1.74
CA TYR A 86 -14.47 -10.00 2.63
C TYR A 86 -15.30 -8.79 2.20
N PHE A 87 -15.24 -8.41 0.93
CA PHE A 87 -16.00 -7.26 0.41
C PHE A 87 -17.50 -7.50 0.40
N ALA A 88 -17.95 -8.73 0.09
CA ALA A 88 -19.36 -9.09 0.12
C ALA A 88 -19.95 -8.91 1.54
N VAL A 89 -19.21 -9.34 2.57
CA VAL A 89 -19.62 -9.14 3.97
C VAL A 89 -19.57 -7.67 4.36
N GLN A 90 -18.55 -6.89 3.96
CA GLN A 90 -18.51 -5.46 4.26
C GLN A 90 -19.67 -4.69 3.60
N GLY A 91 -20.04 -5.05 2.37
CA GLY A 91 -21.21 -4.49 1.69
C GLY A 91 -22.52 -4.87 2.40
N LEU A 92 -22.65 -6.16 2.77
CA LEU A 92 -23.82 -6.64 3.51
C LEU A 92 -24.03 -5.91 4.85
N ARG A 93 -22.96 -5.55 5.56
CA ARG A 93 -23.03 -4.79 6.82
C ARG A 93 -23.61 -3.37 6.67
N GLN A 94 -23.60 -2.84 5.46
CA GLN A 94 -24.10 -1.49 5.13
C GLN A 94 -25.50 -1.53 4.49
N GLU A 95 -26.03 -2.72 4.19
CA GLU A 95 -27.36 -2.88 3.60
C GLU A 95 -28.43 -2.85 4.70
N HIS A 96 -29.47 -2.06 4.49
CA HIS A 96 -30.57 -1.91 5.44
C HIS A 96 -31.89 -2.49 4.94
N GLU A 97 -31.98 -2.80 3.64
CA GLU A 97 -33.19 -3.36 3.03
C GLU A 97 -33.31 -4.86 3.31
N PRO A 98 -34.31 -5.32 4.10
CA PRO A 98 -34.40 -6.73 4.51
C PRO A 98 -34.50 -7.71 3.35
N ALA A 99 -35.15 -7.31 2.24
CA ALA A 99 -35.23 -8.14 1.04
C ALA A 99 -33.86 -8.35 0.39
N LYS A 100 -33.06 -7.28 0.26
CA LYS A 100 -31.72 -7.34 -0.31
C LYS A 100 -30.75 -8.08 0.61
N ILE A 101 -30.83 -7.87 1.93
CA ILE A 101 -30.04 -8.63 2.92
C ILE A 101 -30.24 -10.13 2.71
N ARG A 102 -31.49 -10.61 2.64
CA ARG A 102 -31.78 -12.03 2.41
C ARG A 102 -31.21 -12.54 1.09
N GLN A 103 -31.33 -11.75 0.02
CA GLN A 103 -30.78 -12.10 -1.29
C GLN A 103 -29.25 -12.20 -1.26
N VAL A 104 -28.58 -11.22 -0.68
CA VAL A 104 -27.11 -11.17 -0.58
C VAL A 104 -26.59 -12.28 0.32
N VAL A 105 -27.20 -12.53 1.47
CA VAL A 105 -26.84 -13.67 2.35
C VAL A 105 -26.97 -14.99 1.60
N SER A 106 -28.07 -15.18 0.85
CA SER A 106 -28.24 -16.39 0.04
C SER A 106 -27.17 -16.52 -1.05
N ALA A 107 -26.70 -15.43 -1.65
CA ALA A 107 -25.64 -15.46 -2.65
C ALA A 107 -24.25 -15.75 -2.04
N ILE A 108 -24.00 -15.28 -0.82
CA ILE A 108 -22.72 -15.47 -0.12
C ILE A 108 -22.55 -16.91 0.41
N TYR A 109 -23.65 -17.57 0.80
CA TYR A 109 -23.61 -18.89 1.43
C TYR A 109 -23.72 -20.07 0.44
N LYS A 110 -23.88 -19.79 -0.86
CA LYS A 110 -23.91 -20.81 -1.91
C LYS A 110 -22.52 -21.35 -2.19
#